data_AF-I0W630-F1
#
_entry.id   AF-I0W630-F1
#
_cell.length_a   1.000
_cell.length_b   1.000
_cell.length_c   1.000
_cell.angle_alpha   90.00
_cell.angle_beta   90.00
_cell.angle_gamma   90.00
#
_symmetry.space_group_name_H-M   'P 1'
#
loop_
_entity.id
_entity.type
_entity.pdbx_description
1 polymer ?
#
loop_
_entity_poly.entity_id
_entity_poly.type
_entity_poly.pdbx_seq_one_letter_code
_entity_poly.pdbx_strand_id
1 'polypeptide(L)'
;MRADPGRLRVALTTEPWGGSSVETQVSAATIAAGKILEWIGHTVTETRPQFDVEDVVEASTLTAIATGAAILRSWLRRIFEFGPFTAPFNVSGYPAISLPLALSREGLPIGIQLVAATGREDLLLQVAAQLEQAAPWKDRQPSIFVD
;
A
#
# COMPACT_ATOMS: atom_id res chain seq x y z
N MET A 1 8.34 -10.12 22.76
CA MET A 1 7.06 -9.57 23.29
C MET A 1 6.57 -8.56 22.25
N ARG A 2 5.49 -8.84 21.51
CA ARG A 2 4.93 -7.86 20.55
C ARG A 2 4.36 -6.72 21.38
N ALA A 3 5.05 -5.58 21.40
CA ALA A 3 4.54 -4.38 22.05
C ALA A 3 3.26 -3.94 21.34
N ASP A 4 2.27 -3.52 22.10
CA ASP A 4 1.08 -2.86 21.55
C ASP A 4 1.51 -1.49 21.00
N PRO A 5 1.26 -1.18 19.70
CA PRO A 5 1.61 0.12 19.13
C PRO A 5 0.76 1.27 19.72
N GLY A 6 -0.28 0.94 20.49
CA GLY A 6 -1.28 1.90 20.95
C GLY A 6 -2.14 2.42 19.80
N ARG A 7 -2.85 3.52 20.04
CA ARG A 7 -3.71 4.15 19.04
C ARG A 7 -2.87 4.92 18.02
N LEU A 8 -3.02 4.58 16.73
CA LEU A 8 -2.35 5.22 15.61
C LEU A 8 -3.30 6.08 14.79
N ARG A 9 -2.72 6.97 13.98
CA ARG A 9 -3.39 7.72 12.93
C ARG A 9 -2.98 7.14 11.58
N VAL A 10 -3.92 6.55 10.86
CA VAL A 10 -3.67 5.86 9.59
C VAL A 10 -4.31 6.66 8.46
N ALA A 11 -3.49 6.99 7.46
CA ALA A 11 -3.95 7.53 6.19
C ALA A 11 -4.46 6.39 5.31
N LEU A 12 -5.67 6.53 4.75
CA LEU A 12 -6.22 5.59 3.79
C LEU A 12 -6.35 6.26 2.42
N THR A 13 -5.90 5.57 1.38
CA THR A 13 -5.98 6.04 0.00
C THR A 13 -6.49 4.92 -0.91
N THR A 14 -7.49 5.24 -1.72
CA THR A 14 -8.06 4.37 -2.77
C THR A 14 -7.76 4.91 -4.17
N GLU A 15 -7.09 6.06 -4.26
CA GLU A 15 -6.78 6.75 -5.50
C GLU A 15 -5.26 6.71 -5.74
N PRO A 16 -4.84 6.30 -6.95
CA PRO A 16 -3.44 6.20 -7.27
C PRO A 16 -2.86 7.58 -7.59
N TRP A 17 -1.55 7.73 -7.40
CA TRP A 17 -0.88 9.03 -7.52
C TRP A 17 -0.89 9.57 -8.95
N GLY A 18 -0.98 8.68 -9.95
CA GLY A 18 -1.09 9.03 -11.36
C GLY A 18 -2.52 9.29 -11.85
N GLY A 19 -3.53 9.23 -10.97
CA GLY A 19 -4.94 9.46 -11.32
C GLY A 19 -5.59 8.37 -12.19
N SER A 20 -4.94 7.21 -12.34
CA SER A 20 -5.53 6.06 -13.04
C SER A 20 -6.78 5.54 -12.32
N SER A 21 -7.70 4.94 -13.08
CA SER A 21 -8.88 4.30 -12.50
C SER A 21 -8.52 3.07 -11.66
N VAL A 22 -9.28 2.83 -10.60
CA VAL A 22 -9.17 1.66 -9.72
C VAL A 22 -10.47 0.89 -9.75
N GLU A 23 -10.38 -0.43 -9.85
CA GLU A 23 -11.56 -1.29 -9.83
C GLU A 23 -12.32 -1.15 -8.50
N THR A 24 -13.64 -1.05 -8.56
CA THR A 24 -14.51 -0.82 -7.40
C THR A 24 -14.32 -1.86 -6.29
N GLN A 25 -14.07 -3.13 -6.65
CA GLN A 25 -13.85 -4.20 -5.66
C GLN A 25 -12.57 -3.99 -4.86
N VAL A 26 -11.53 -3.45 -5.49
CA VAL A 26 -10.25 -3.13 -4.85
C VAL A 26 -10.41 -1.95 -3.90
N SER A 27 -11.03 -0.86 -4.34
CA SER A 27 -11.29 0.30 -3.48
C SER A 27 -12.19 -0.07 -2.29
N ALA A 28 -13.21 -0.89 -2.51
CA ALA A 28 -14.10 -1.37 -1.46
C ALA A 28 -13.36 -2.23 -0.42
N ALA A 29 -12.46 -3.11 -0.87
CA ALA A 29 -11.61 -3.91 0.02
C ALA A 29 -10.68 -3.03 0.87
N THR A 30 -10.09 -1.99 0.28
CA THR A 30 -9.25 -1.03 1.02
C THR A 30 -10.06 -0.29 2.08
N ILE A 31 -11.25 0.21 1.74
CA ILE A 31 -12.16 0.86 2.69
C ILE A 31 -12.55 -0.11 3.83
N ALA A 32 -12.80 -1.39 3.51
CA ALA A 32 -13.11 -2.40 4.52
C ALA A 32 -11.94 -2.63 5.48
N ALA A 33 -10.69 -2.64 4.99
CA ALA A 33 -9.50 -2.70 5.83
C ALA A 33 -9.38 -1.47 6.75
N GLY A 34 -9.71 -0.27 6.23
CA GLY A 34 -9.81 0.95 7.04
C GLY A 34 -10.81 0.80 8.21
N LYS A 35 -12.00 0.27 7.94
CA LYS A 35 -13.01 0.02 8.98
C LYS A 35 -12.55 -0.98 10.04
N ILE A 36 -11.77 -1.98 9.66
CA ILE A 36 -11.17 -2.92 10.62
C ILE A 36 -10.18 -2.17 11.51
N LEU A 37 -9.31 -1.33 10.95
CA LEU A 37 -8.37 -0.50 11.71
C LEU A 37 -9.09 0.44 12.69
N GLU A 38 -10.21 1.05 12.29
CA GLU A 38 -11.05 1.84 13.19
C GLU A 38 -11.63 1.00 14.32
N TRP A 39 -12.16 -0.19 13.98
CA TRP A 39 -12.77 -1.11 14.94
C TRP A 39 -11.79 -1.58 16.02
N ILE A 40 -10.52 -1.82 15.66
CA ILE A 40 -9.47 -2.19 16.61
C ILE A 40 -8.86 -0.98 17.35
N GLY A 41 -9.39 0.23 17.13
CA GLY A 41 -9.10 1.41 17.95
C GLY A 41 -8.17 2.46 17.34
N HIS A 42 -7.78 2.32 16.06
CA HIS A 42 -7.02 3.35 15.36
C HIS A 42 -7.94 4.46 14.82
N THR A 43 -7.36 5.60 14.47
CA THR A 43 -8.06 6.64 13.72
C THR A 43 -7.69 6.51 12.25
N VAL A 44 -8.68 6.33 11.38
CA VAL A 44 -8.47 6.33 9.94
C VAL A 44 -8.93 7.66 9.35
N THR A 45 -8.14 8.19 8.42
CA THR A 45 -8.51 9.39 7.67
C THR A 45 -8.25 9.12 6.21
N GLU A 46 -9.30 9.22 5.40
CA GLU A 46 -9.14 9.23 3.95
C GLU A 46 -8.36 10.47 3.55
N THR A 47 -7.19 10.25 2.98
CA THR A 47 -6.33 11.31 2.49
C THR A 47 -5.54 10.80 1.31
N ARG A 48 -5.23 11.72 0.42
CA ARG A 48 -4.20 11.52 -0.58
C ARG A 48 -2.85 11.94 0.01
N PRO A 49 -1.75 11.24 -0.29
CA PRO A 49 -0.43 11.81 -0.08
C PRO A 49 -0.33 13.11 -0.89
N GLN A 50 -0.08 14.23 -0.22
CA GLN A 50 0.18 15.51 -0.88
C GLN A 50 1.68 15.60 -1.11
N PHE A 51 2.12 15.22 -2.29
CA PHE A 51 3.47 15.52 -2.75
C PHE A 51 3.38 16.53 -3.87
N ASP A 52 4.30 17.49 -3.86
CA ASP A 52 4.51 18.30 -5.05
C ASP A 52 5.02 17.38 -6.16
N VAL A 53 4.43 17.49 -7.35
CA VAL A 53 4.88 16.70 -8.50
C VAL A 53 6.34 17.01 -8.77
N GLU A 54 6.76 18.26 -8.54
CA GLU A 54 8.14 18.69 -8.62
C GLU A 54 9.06 17.95 -7.63
N ASP A 55 8.65 17.67 -6.39
CA ASP A 55 9.48 16.95 -5.40
C ASP A 55 9.69 15.48 -5.79
N VAL A 56 8.65 14.83 -6.30
CA VAL A 56 8.73 13.44 -6.80
C VAL A 56 9.59 13.39 -8.06
N VAL A 57 9.44 14.37 -8.94
CA VAL A 57 10.25 14.53 -10.13
C VAL A 57 11.70 14.84 -9.75
N GLU A 58 11.97 15.65 -8.73
CA GLU A 58 13.32 16.01 -8.26
C GLU A 58 14.05 14.82 -7.64
N ALA A 59 13.40 14.08 -6.73
CA ALA A 59 13.95 12.84 -6.18
C ALA A 59 14.24 11.80 -7.28
N SER A 60 13.36 11.73 -8.29
CA SER A 60 13.56 10.90 -9.46
C SER A 60 14.65 11.45 -10.40
N THR A 61 14.82 12.78 -10.46
CA THR A 61 15.78 13.48 -11.33
C THR A 61 17.19 13.46 -10.77
N LEU A 62 17.37 13.54 -9.46
CA LEU A 62 18.63 13.28 -8.77
C LEU A 62 19.16 11.87 -9.06
N THR A 63 18.23 10.90 -9.15
CA THR A 63 18.54 9.53 -9.61
C THR A 63 18.84 9.49 -11.12
N ALA A 64 18.20 10.36 -11.93
CA ALA A 64 18.38 10.49 -13.38
C ALA A 64 19.69 11.10 -13.82
N ILE A 65 20.20 12.08 -13.08
CA ILE A 65 21.37 12.89 -13.44
C ILE A 65 22.64 12.00 -13.51
N ALA A 66 22.62 10.82 -12.90
CA ALA A 66 23.67 9.84 -13.10
C ALA A 66 23.71 9.22 -14.52
N THR A 67 22.62 9.20 -15.33
CA THR A 67 22.60 8.42 -16.59
C THR A 67 21.75 8.91 -17.80
N GLY A 68 20.74 9.79 -17.71
CA GLY A 68 20.10 10.34 -18.94
C GLY A 68 18.57 10.62 -18.90
N ALA A 69 18.19 11.89 -19.01
CA ALA A 69 16.89 12.41 -18.58
C ALA A 69 15.67 12.21 -19.53
N ALA A 70 15.85 11.75 -20.77
CA ALA A 70 14.73 11.52 -21.70
C ALA A 70 14.16 10.09 -21.60
N ILE A 71 15.05 9.10 -21.48
CA ILE A 71 14.69 7.70 -21.28
C ILE A 71 14.02 7.53 -19.91
N LEU A 72 14.55 8.20 -18.88
CA LEU A 72 14.00 8.09 -17.55
C LEU A 72 12.57 8.63 -17.43
N ARG A 73 12.23 9.75 -18.06
CA ARG A 73 10.86 10.30 -17.97
C ARG A 73 9.80 9.36 -18.56
N SER A 74 10.11 8.73 -19.69
CA SER A 74 9.21 7.72 -20.28
C SER A 74 9.10 6.48 -19.39
N TRP A 75 10.23 6.04 -18.82
CA TRP A 75 10.29 4.90 -17.91
C TRP A 75 9.51 5.13 -16.60
N LEU A 76 9.65 6.29 -15.96
CA LEU A 76 8.91 6.65 -14.74
C LEU A 76 7.41 6.69 -14.99
N ARG A 77 6.97 7.32 -16.09
CA ARG A 77 5.54 7.33 -16.45
C ARG A 77 4.99 5.91 -16.58
N ARG A 78 5.74 5.02 -17.24
CA ARG A 78 5.38 3.61 -17.38
C ARG A 78 5.32 2.92 -16.02
N ILE A 79 6.28 3.16 -15.14
CA ILE A 79 6.30 2.55 -13.81
C ILE A 79 5.10 2.96 -12.96
N PHE A 80 4.70 4.24 -12.97
CA PHE A 80 3.52 4.69 -12.23
C PHE A 80 2.20 4.30 -12.92
N GLU A 81 2.23 3.98 -14.22
CA GLU A 81 1.07 3.41 -14.93
C GLU A 81 0.87 1.93 -14.57
N PHE A 82 1.94 1.13 -14.48
CA PHE A 82 1.86 -0.32 -14.19
C PHE A 82 1.86 -0.65 -12.69
N GLY A 83 2.51 0.16 -11.86
CA GLY A 83 2.60 -0.02 -10.41
C GLY A 83 2.15 1.21 -9.64
N PRO A 84 0.95 1.77 -9.90
CA PRO A 84 0.52 3.07 -9.39
C PRO A 84 0.50 3.17 -7.86
N PHE A 85 0.33 2.04 -7.18
CA PHE A 85 0.31 1.96 -5.72
C PHE A 85 1.63 1.46 -5.11
N THR A 86 2.47 0.74 -5.85
CA THR A 86 3.64 0.04 -5.28
C THR A 86 4.95 0.71 -5.66
N ALA A 87 5.06 1.20 -6.90
CA ALA A 87 6.26 1.82 -7.42
C ALA A 87 6.80 2.99 -6.58
N PRO A 88 5.97 3.88 -6.01
CA PRO A 88 6.53 4.97 -5.26
C PRO A 88 7.26 4.54 -3.99
N PHE A 89 6.83 3.45 -3.36
CA PHE A 89 7.47 2.92 -2.15
C PHE A 89 8.78 2.18 -2.47
N ASN A 90 8.91 1.59 -3.67
CA ASN A 90 10.18 1.05 -4.16
C ASN A 90 11.25 2.15 -4.33
N VAL A 91 10.85 3.32 -4.82
CA VAL A 91 11.76 4.44 -5.08
C VAL A 91 12.11 5.20 -3.79
N SER A 92 11.11 5.42 -2.93
CA SER A 92 11.28 6.20 -1.69
C SER A 92 11.88 5.41 -0.53
N GLY A 93 11.87 4.08 -0.57
CA GLY A 93 12.45 3.22 0.45
C GLY A 93 11.63 3.12 1.74
N TYR A 94 10.36 3.54 1.73
CA TYR A 94 9.46 3.31 2.86
C TYR A 94 9.11 1.82 2.95
N PRO A 95 9.13 1.22 4.15
CA PRO A 95 8.75 -0.18 4.31
C PRO A 95 7.26 -0.37 4.01
N ALA A 96 6.96 -1.32 3.13
CA ALA A 96 5.61 -1.66 2.70
C ALA A 96 5.38 -3.18 2.76
N ILE A 97 4.17 -3.59 3.16
CA ILE A 97 3.74 -5.00 3.18
C ILE A 97 2.37 -5.13 2.50
N SER A 98 2.14 -6.24 1.80
CA SER A 98 0.84 -6.59 1.20
C SER A 98 0.17 -7.69 2.01
N LEU A 99 -1.08 -7.47 2.42
CA LEU A 99 -1.88 -8.40 3.23
C LEU A 99 -3.11 -8.90 2.44
N PRO A 100 -3.39 -10.21 2.37
CA PRO A 100 -4.49 -10.76 1.59
C PRO A 100 -5.84 -10.65 2.33
N LEU A 101 -6.33 -9.42 2.53
CA LEU A 101 -7.51 -9.16 3.38
C LEU A 101 -8.83 -9.50 2.71
N ALA A 102 -8.93 -9.47 1.38
CA ALA A 102 -10.18 -9.65 0.66
C ALA A 102 -10.07 -10.60 -0.54
N LEU A 103 -11.24 -11.02 -1.04
CA LEU A 103 -11.40 -11.72 -2.31
C LEU A 103 -12.35 -10.89 -3.19
N SER A 104 -12.14 -10.91 -4.51
CA SER A 104 -13.11 -10.42 -5.48
C SER A 104 -14.34 -11.34 -5.54
N ARG A 105 -15.40 -10.90 -6.22
CA ARG A 105 -16.61 -11.70 -6.51
C ARG A 105 -16.29 -12.98 -7.27
N GLU A 106 -15.23 -12.96 -8.06
CA GLU A 106 -14.69 -14.08 -8.84
C GLU A 106 -13.77 -14.99 -8.00
N GLY A 107 -13.57 -14.68 -6.72
CA GLY A 107 -12.72 -15.44 -5.81
C GLY A 107 -11.23 -15.14 -5.91
N LEU A 108 -10.83 -14.06 -6.60
CA LEU A 108 -9.42 -13.68 -6.74
C LEU A 108 -8.92 -12.88 -5.52
N PRO A 109 -7.71 -13.12 -5.00
CA PRO A 109 -7.16 -12.37 -3.88
C PRO A 109 -7.01 -10.87 -4.16
N ILE A 110 -7.45 -10.04 -3.23
CA ILE A 110 -7.20 -8.59 -3.21
C ILE A 110 -6.27 -8.28 -2.03
N GLY A 111 -5.07 -7.82 -2.36
CA GLY A 111 -4.06 -7.40 -1.39
C GLY A 111 -4.29 -5.96 -0.91
N ILE A 112 -4.08 -5.74 0.38
CA ILE A 112 -4.09 -4.41 1.00
C ILE A 112 -2.65 -4.05 1.38
N GLN A 113 -2.17 -2.93 0.86
CA GLN A 113 -0.83 -2.46 1.15
C GLN A 113 -0.82 -1.57 2.40
N LEU A 114 0.01 -1.92 3.37
CA LEU A 114 0.35 -1.05 4.49
C LEU A 114 1.75 -0.48 4.26
N VAL A 115 1.94 0.77 4.66
CA VAL A 115 3.23 1.46 4.58
C VAL A 115 3.48 2.16 5.91
N ALA A 116 4.69 2.02 6.45
CA ALA A 116 5.13 2.74 7.64
C ALA A 116 6.27 3.71 7.29
N ALA A 117 6.60 4.62 8.21
CA ALA A 117 7.77 5.48 8.05
C ALA A 117 9.06 4.65 7.94
N THR A 118 10.09 5.20 7.28
CA THR A 118 11.41 4.57 7.17
C THR A 118 11.94 4.15 8.55
N GLY A 119 12.44 2.91 8.66
CA GLY A 119 12.94 2.34 9.91
C GLY A 119 11.86 1.93 10.93
N ARG A 120 10.57 1.95 10.53
CA ARG A 120 9.43 1.55 11.37
C ARG A 120 8.79 0.24 10.94
N GLU A 121 9.61 -0.71 10.48
CA GLU A 121 9.20 -2.09 10.20
C GLU A 121 8.60 -2.76 11.44
N ASP A 122 9.06 -2.37 12.64
CA ASP A 122 8.47 -2.78 13.92
C ASP A 122 6.98 -2.45 14.00
N LEU A 123 6.61 -1.22 13.68
CA LEU A 123 5.24 -0.73 13.69
C LEU A 123 4.44 -1.36 12.56
N LEU A 124 5.04 -1.45 11.37
CA LEU A 124 4.41 -2.06 10.21
C LEU A 124 3.97 -3.50 10.51
N LEU A 125 4.86 -4.30 11.10
CA LEU A 125 4.58 -5.69 11.46
C LEU A 125 3.62 -5.81 12.65
N GLN A 126 3.63 -4.86 13.59
CA GLN A 126 2.64 -4.82 14.69
C GLN A 126 1.23 -4.59 14.16
N VAL A 127 1.04 -3.60 13.28
CA VAL A 127 -0.27 -3.29 12.69
C VAL A 127 -0.72 -4.41 11.75
N ALA A 128 0.20 -4.96 10.94
CA ALA A 128 -0.10 -6.11 10.09
C ALA A 128 -0.58 -7.31 10.91
N ALA A 129 0.03 -7.57 12.07
CA ALA A 129 -0.40 -8.63 12.97
C ALA A 129 -1.79 -8.37 13.60
N GLN A 130 -2.11 -7.12 13.94
CA GLN A 130 -3.45 -6.78 14.43
C GLN A 130 -4.51 -7.01 13.34
N LEU A 131 -4.21 -6.64 12.10
CA LEU A 131 -5.09 -6.91 10.95
C LEU A 131 -5.23 -8.41 10.66
N GLU A 132 -4.16 -9.18 10.77
CA GLU A 132 -4.21 -10.65 10.66
C GLU A 132 -5.10 -11.29 11.71
N GLN A 133 -5.04 -10.81 12.95
CA GLN A 133 -5.89 -11.30 14.03
C GLN A 133 -7.36 -10.92 13.84
N ALA A 134 -7.62 -9.70 13.38
CA ALA A 134 -8.98 -9.18 13.18
C ALA A 134 -9.66 -9.76 11.92
N ALA A 135 -8.90 -10.07 10.87
CA ALA A 135 -9.41 -10.64 9.63
C ALA A 135 -8.51 -11.80 9.14
N PRO A 136 -8.57 -12.99 9.78
CA PRO A 136 -7.68 -14.09 9.45
C PRO A 136 -7.84 -14.57 8.00
N TRP A 137 -6.71 -14.91 7.37
CA TRP A 137 -6.65 -15.46 6.00
C TRP A 137 -5.95 -16.81 5.92
N LYS A 138 -5.43 -17.34 7.03
CA LYS A 138 -4.64 -18.59 7.06
C LYS A 138 -5.37 -19.81 6.48
N ASP A 139 -6.70 -19.85 6.58
CA ASP A 139 -7.52 -20.98 6.15
C ASP A 139 -8.06 -20.79 4.71
N ARG A 140 -7.69 -19.68 4.04
CA ARG A 140 -8.08 -19.43 2.64
C ARG A 140 -7.13 -20.19 1.72
N GLN A 141 -7.67 -21.11 0.94
CA GLN A 141 -6.91 -21.88 -0.04
C GLN A 141 -7.37 -21.56 -1.48
N PRO A 142 -6.44 -21.52 -2.46
CA PRO A 142 -6.80 -21.44 -3.87
C PRO A 142 -7.47 -22.74 -4.33
N SER A 143 -8.23 -22.68 -5.44
CA SER A 143 -8.83 -23.87 -6.06
C SER A 143 -7.80 -24.87 -6.59
N ILE A 144 -6.57 -24.41 -6.81
CA ILE A 144 -5.41 -25.23 -7.15
C ILE A 144 -4.44 -25.12 -5.98
N PHE A 145 -4.57 -26.04 -5.02
CA PHE A 145 -3.67 -26.19 -3.87
C PHE A 145 -3.13 -27.62 -3.89
N VAL A 146 -1.82 -27.78 -3.69
CA VAL A 146 -1.16 -29.09 -3.59
C VAL A 146 -0.51 -29.14 -2.22
N ASP A 147 -0.90 -30.14 -1.43
CA ASP A 147 -0.35 -30.42 -0.09
C ASP A 147 1.07 -30.99 -0.13
#